data_AF-A0A776QTE3-F1
#
_entry.id   AF-A0A776QTE3-F1
#
_cell.length_a   1.000
_cell.length_b   1.000
_cell.length_c   1.000
_cell.angle_alpha   90.00
_cell.angle_beta   90.00
_cell.angle_gamma   90.00
#
_symmetry.space_group_name_H-M   'P 1'
#
loop_
_entity.id
_entity.type
_entity.pdbx_description
1 polymer ?
#
loop_
_entity_poly.entity_id
_entity_poly.type
_entity_poly.pdbx_seq_one_letter_code
_entity_poly.pdbx_strand_id
1 'polypeptide(L)' 'DITLIYSGAHKVDGNQFEALPAEVRQDMQQRIDAARRMFAEKVAMFTGLSVDAVTGTEAAVFEGQSGIDAGLADEL' A
#
# COMPACT_ATOMS: atom_id res chain seq x y z
N ASP A 1 21.66 -21.30 -15.63
CA ASP A 1 20.83 -20.32 -16.36
C ASP A 1 19.36 -20.67 -16.23
N ILE A 2 18.50 -19.66 -16.12
CA ILE A 2 17.05 -19.79 -16.03
C ILE A 2 16.45 -19.17 -17.29
N THR A 3 15.54 -19.88 -17.94
CA THR A 3 14.81 -19.40 -19.12
C THR A 3 13.32 -19.44 -18.85
N LEU A 4 12.67 -18.28 -18.84
CA LEU A 4 11.23 -18.17 -18.66
C LEU A 4 10.52 -18.32 -20.01
N ILE A 5 9.47 -19.15 -20.07
CA ILE A 5 8.62 -19.33 -21.24
C ILE A 5 7.26 -18.69 -20.94
N TYR A 6 6.88 -17.67 -21.72
CA TYR A 6 5.65 -16.91 -21.50
C TYR A 6 5.13 -16.29 -22.79
N SER A 7 3.85 -15.93 -22.80
CA SER A 7 3.19 -15.20 -23.89
C SER A 7 2.65 -13.88 -23.36
N GLY A 8 3.29 -12.78 -23.75
CA GLY A 8 2.98 -11.40 -23.32
C GLY A 8 4.08 -10.76 -22.45
N ALA A 9 4.44 -9.51 -22.75
CA ALA A 9 5.59 -8.80 -22.14
C ALA A 9 5.53 -8.75 -20.61
N HIS A 10 4.34 -8.54 -20.04
CA HIS A 10 4.13 -8.40 -18.59
C HIS A 10 3.89 -9.72 -17.85
N LYS A 11 3.90 -10.87 -18.55
CA LYS A 11 3.46 -12.15 -17.96
C LYS A 11 4.41 -12.66 -16.86
N VAL A 12 5.64 -12.16 -16.86
CA VAL A 12 6.69 -12.47 -15.90
C VAL A 12 7.07 -11.28 -15.03
N ASP A 13 6.31 -10.19 -15.07
CA ASP A 13 6.52 -9.04 -14.19
C ASP A 13 6.47 -9.49 -12.72
N GLY A 14 7.51 -9.12 -11.96
CA GLY A 14 7.63 -9.52 -10.55
C GLY A 14 8.07 -10.97 -10.32
N ASN A 15 8.62 -11.66 -11.33
CA ASN A 15 9.22 -12.97 -11.11
C ASN A 15 10.43 -12.90 -10.17
N GLN A 16 10.71 -14.01 -9.48
CA GLN A 16 11.76 -14.09 -8.45
C GLN A 16 13.18 -14.32 -8.99
N PHE A 17 13.34 -14.47 -10.31
CA PHE A 17 14.58 -14.93 -10.93
C PHE A 17 15.45 -13.81 -11.50
N GLU A 18 14.90 -12.59 -11.60
CA GLU A 18 15.62 -11.40 -12.03
C GLU A 18 15.22 -10.17 -11.21
N ALA A 19 16.07 -9.13 -11.24
CA ALA A 19 15.74 -7.87 -10.60
C ALA A 19 14.56 -7.20 -11.32
N LEU A 20 13.68 -6.54 -10.55
CA LEU A 20 12.49 -5.90 -11.10
C LEU A 20 12.87 -4.77 -12.07
N PRO A 21 12.47 -4.83 -13.36
CA PRO A 21 12.73 -3.76 -14.30
C PRO A 21 12.14 -2.42 -13.83
N ALA A 22 12.81 -1.31 -14.16
CA ALA A 22 12.42 0.01 -13.65
C ALA A 22 10.98 0.40 -14.04
N GLU A 23 10.56 0.09 -15.27
CA GLU A 23 9.20 0.36 -15.76
C GLU A 23 8.15 -0.47 -15.02
N VAL A 24 8.43 -1.76 -14.78
CA VAL A 24 7.56 -2.67 -14.03
C VAL A 24 7.44 -2.22 -12.58
N ARG A 25 8.57 -1.85 -11.96
CA ARG A 25 8.58 -1.28 -10.60
C ARG A 25 7.72 -0.03 -10.52
N GLN A 26 7.82 0.86 -11.50
CA GLN A 26 7.04 2.10 -11.54
C GLN A 26 5.54 1.80 -11.67
N ASP A 27 5.12 0.88 -12.55
CA ASP A 27 3.72 0.48 -12.68
C ASP A 27 3.17 -0.11 -11.36
N MET A 28 3.91 -1.05 -10.77
CA MET A 28 3.54 -1.64 -9.48
C MET A 28 3.44 -0.60 -8.37
N GLN A 29 4.39 0.34 -8.31
CA GLN A 29 4.39 1.42 -7.32
C GLN A 29 3.13 2.31 -7.47
N GLN A 30 2.77 2.70 -8.69
CA GLN A 30 1.58 3.50 -8.94
C GLN A 30 0.30 2.80 -8.46
N ARG A 31 0.20 1.49 -8.67
CA ARG A 31 -0.93 0.67 -8.21
C ARG A 31 -0.99 0.58 -6.69
N ILE A 32 0.15 0.43 -6.03
CA ILE A 32 0.26 0.42 -4.56
C ILE A 32 -0.14 1.78 -3.99
N ASP A 33 0.37 2.88 -4.56
CA ASP A 33 0.07 4.24 -4.12
C ASP A 33 -1.42 4.57 -4.27
N ALA A 34 -2.03 4.15 -5.39
CA ALA A 34 -3.47 4.31 -5.61
C ALA A 34 -4.30 3.53 -4.58
N ALA A 35 -3.91 2.29 -4.27
CA ALA A 35 -4.57 1.49 -3.23
C ALA A 35 -4.42 2.11 -1.83
N ARG A 36 -3.22 2.59 -1.48
CA ARG A 36 -2.96 3.29 -0.20
C ARG A 36 -3.82 4.54 -0.07
N ARG A 37 -3.92 5.34 -1.15
CA ARG A 37 -4.77 6.52 -1.17
C ARG A 37 -6.25 6.18 -0.97
N MET A 38 -6.77 5.19 -1.70
CA MET A 38 -8.16 4.73 -1.53
C MET A 38 -8.44 4.29 -0.10
N PHE A 39 -7.52 3.54 0.51
CA PHE A 39 -7.62 3.14 1.91
C PHE A 39 -7.70 4.36 2.84
N ALA A 40 -6.77 5.31 2.70
CA ALA A 40 -6.72 6.49 3.56
C ALA A 40 -7.97 7.38 3.42
N GLU A 41 -8.49 7.52 2.20
CA GLU A 41 -9.75 8.23 1.93
C GLU A 41 -10.95 7.56 2.64
N LYS A 42 -10.99 6.23 2.68
CA LYS A 42 -12.05 5.48 3.39
C LYS A 42 -11.92 5.61 4.90
N VAL A 43 -10.72 5.50 5.46
CA VAL A 43 -10.53 5.67 6.91
C VAL A 43 -10.91 7.09 7.33
N ALA A 44 -10.45 8.11 6.60
CA ALA A 44 -10.78 9.51 6.86
C ALA A 44 -12.30 9.75 6.88
N MET A 45 -13.04 9.14 5.94
CA MET A 45 -14.50 9.23 5.86
C MET A 45 -15.22 8.73 7.13
N PHE A 46 -14.69 7.73 7.82
CA PHE A 46 -15.36 7.10 8.98
C PHE A 46 -14.77 7.49 10.35
N THR A 47 -13.56 8.04 10.38
CA THR A 47 -12.89 8.47 11.62
C THR A 47 -12.94 9.98 11.84
N GLY A 48 -13.25 10.77 10.80
CA GLY A 48 -13.17 12.23 10.86
C GLY A 48 -11.74 12.79 10.77
N LEU A 49 -10.72 11.91 10.65
CA LEU A 49 -9.34 12.31 10.38
C LEU A 49 -9.19 12.86 8.95
N SER A 50 -8.16 13.67 8.73
CA SER A 50 -7.75 14.03 7.36
C SER A 50 -7.06 12.85 6.68
N VAL A 51 -7.10 12.81 5.34
CA VAL A 51 -6.35 11.81 4.56
C VAL A 51 -4.86 11.87 4.89
N ASP A 52 -4.30 13.08 5.03
CA ASP A 52 -2.89 13.28 5.39
C ASP A 52 -2.56 12.67 6.76
N ALA A 53 -3.43 12.86 7.77
CA ALA A 53 -3.25 12.26 9.09
C ALA A 53 -3.26 10.73 9.02
N VAL A 54 -4.19 10.13 8.26
CA VAL A 54 -4.22 8.68 8.05
C VAL A 54 -2.96 8.20 7.32
N THR A 55 -2.54 8.87 6.25
CA THR A 55 -1.34 8.46 5.52
C THR A 55 -0.08 8.61 6.38
N GLY A 56 0.02 9.65 7.20
CA GLY A 56 1.15 9.90 8.10
C GLY A 56 1.34 8.87 9.21
N THR A 57 0.39 7.95 9.39
CA THR A 57 0.60 6.74 10.22
C THR A 57 1.66 5.82 9.65
N GLU A 58 2.04 5.98 8.37
CA GLU A 58 3.02 5.14 7.67
C GLU A 58 2.71 3.63 7.80
N ALA A 59 1.42 3.29 7.82
CA ALA A 59 0.92 1.92 7.97
C ALA A 59 1.42 1.20 9.24
N ALA A 60 1.76 1.95 10.28
CA ALA A 60 2.10 1.41 11.59
C ALA A 60 0.90 0.71 12.26
N VAL A 61 1.21 -0.17 13.19
CA VAL A 61 0.21 -0.83 14.05
C VAL A 61 0.02 -0.01 15.32
N PHE A 62 -1.24 0.23 15.69
CA PHE A 62 -1.64 0.93 16.91
C PHE A 62 -2.48 -0.02 17.76
N GLU A 63 -2.11 -0.16 19.04
CA GLU A 63 -2.76 -1.06 19.98
C GLU A 63 -3.37 -0.27 21.16
N GLY A 64 -4.58 -0.67 21.59
CA GLY A 64 -5.27 -0.11 22.74
C GLY A 64 -5.34 1.42 22.72
N GLN A 65 -4.87 2.05 23.80
CA GLN A 65 -4.89 3.50 23.96
C GLN A 65 -4.22 4.27 22.80
N SER A 66 -3.17 3.72 22.19
CA SER A 66 -2.50 4.39 21.07
C SER A 66 -3.37 4.52 19.82
N GLY A 67 -4.35 3.62 19.64
CA GLY A 67 -5.34 3.72 18.57
C GLY A 67 -6.35 4.84 18.83
N ILE A 68 -6.74 5.03 20.09
CA ILE A 68 -7.62 6.12 20.52
C ILE A 68 -6.91 7.46 20.38
N ASP A 69 -5.66 7.55 20.86
CA ASP A 69 -4.86 8.78 20.78
C ASP A 69 -4.59 9.21 19.32
N ALA A 70 -4.50 8.23 18.40
CA ALA A 70 -4.38 8.47 16.97
C ALA A 70 -5.71 8.83 16.27
N GLY A 71 -6.85 8.76 16.97
CA GLY A 71 -8.19 8.97 16.42
C GLY A 71 -8.67 7.82 15.51
N LEU A 72 -8.08 6.63 15.65
CA LEU A 72 -8.45 5.43 14.90
C LEU A 72 -9.48 4.56 15.63
N ALA A 73 -9.74 4.83 16.91
CA ALA A 73 -10.74 4.16 17.75
C ALA A 73 -11.36 5.14 18.74
N ASP A 74 -12.57 4.85 19.20
CA ASP A 74 -13.31 5.73 20.13
C ASP A 74 -13.09 5.37 21.60
N GLU A 75 -12.91 4.08 21.91
CA GLU A 75 -12.78 3.54 23.27
C GLU A 75 -11.96 2.23 23.30
N LEU A 76 -11.66 1.75 24.52
CA LEU A 76 -10.78 0.62 24.84
C LEU A 76 -11.56 -0.68 25.07
#